data_AF-A0AAU9K2Y3-F1
#
_entry.id   AF-A0AAU9K2Y3-F1
#
_cell.length_a   1.000
_cell.length_b   1.000
_cell.length_c   1.000
_cell.angle_alpha   90.00
_cell.angle_beta   90.00
_cell.angle_gamma   90.00
#
_symmetry.space_group_name_H-M   'P 1'
#
loop_
_entity.id
_entity.type
_entity.pdbx_description
1 polymer ?
#
loop_
_entity_poly.entity_id
_entity_poly.type
_entity_poly.pdbx_seq_one_letter_code
_entity_poly.pdbx_strand_id
1 'polypeptide(L)'
;MFLYSGFSLNNLGQYDACNDMEGTKYLLIMIYPFPVMGMALCGPEVCTIEDYEKMLNGQFALSSVMPDIHALRSNLTASINFPMIFPKEYIDDNFEDYSAGVILMILFISIVATVCIIATSVDFYMSTVTKNQGKQPNSVPIVIKYLLCFSFMTNFQKLFTSRSQEKLGKRDTLDILNGVRVMSIGWVIYGHVIFFSWTQGVLVNASDIINFLKGPTTVVPLSGTYAVDSFFWLSGLLVGYLLILEINNSKKMNWPMVYIHRYLRIIPLYMFVLLFFWALQKHIGGGPLWFEGDNINAGCKNHWWTNLLFVNNVVPDWKGSSCLNQSWYLANDMQFFILTPPILYIYHKYNKYFGWAVLWALTGISILVTGLIAHHFTLNAMPTAQINGINYFQYYYNKPYCRVAPYIMGIITGLVIYAYRAYKDKKNYYDPVSIWIGNKLEDPLIRYVFGFIGLSLISILVWVQYDTLEYPGTLMEYSHWSHSQNEAFVTLCRPLFGLGLTLLLLPSLLGHFNFITWVLSWDIWTPLARLTFAVYLIHVNVIVICYGSQKASYMLDDFTVVKDTIFYFVVCYILALPFVLMIEMPALAVEKMAFLRARAKPNVEQENKSVLLLPVEGKKEAN
;
A
#
# COMPACT_ATOMS: atom_id res chain seq x y z
N MET A 1 29.29 10.81 30.46
CA MET A 1 29.95 10.65 29.14
C MET A 1 30.20 9.18 28.79
N PHE A 2 31.32 8.54 29.18
CA PHE A 2 31.68 7.17 28.71
C PHE A 2 30.57 6.10 28.87
N LEU A 3 29.87 6.07 30.01
CA LEU A 3 28.79 5.09 30.25
C LEU A 3 27.60 5.23 29.28
N TYR A 4 27.44 6.39 28.64
CA TYR A 4 26.33 6.72 27.74
C TYR A 4 26.73 6.64 26.26
N SER A 5 28.02 6.41 25.98
CA SER A 5 28.57 6.24 24.63
C SER A 5 28.43 4.79 24.15
N GLY A 6 28.24 4.61 22.85
CA GLY A 6 28.29 3.31 22.19
C GLY A 6 29.61 3.10 21.44
N PHE A 7 30.59 2.50 22.13
CA PHE A 7 31.96 2.32 21.62
C PHE A 7 32.15 1.16 20.62
N SER A 8 31.08 0.45 20.28
CA SER A 8 31.09 -0.66 19.31
C SER A 8 30.26 -0.30 18.08
N LEU A 9 30.58 -0.93 16.95
CA LEU A 9 29.79 -0.76 15.73
C LEU A 9 28.29 -1.02 16.00
N ASN A 10 27.44 -0.12 15.51
CA ASN A 10 25.99 -0.17 15.67
C ASN A 10 25.52 -0.24 17.12
N ASN A 11 26.27 0.32 18.06
CA ASN A 11 25.80 0.62 19.40
C ASN A 11 25.52 2.12 19.50
N LEU A 12 24.24 2.47 19.66
CA LEU A 12 23.81 3.87 19.79
C LEU A 12 23.97 4.42 21.23
N GLY A 13 24.47 3.63 22.18
CA GLY A 13 24.59 4.06 23.57
C GLY A 13 23.24 4.48 24.17
N GLN A 14 23.24 5.54 24.97
CA GLN A 14 22.03 6.09 25.58
C GLN A 14 21.78 7.53 25.10
N TYR A 15 21.04 7.65 24.01
CA TYR A 15 20.77 8.93 23.33
C TYR A 15 20.16 10.00 24.25
N ASP A 16 19.04 9.71 24.92
CA ASP A 16 18.36 10.70 25.77
C ASP A 16 19.24 11.10 26.96
N ALA A 17 19.77 10.11 27.69
CA ALA A 17 20.53 10.36 28.91
C ALA A 17 21.84 11.11 28.66
N CYS A 18 22.45 10.99 27.47
CA CYS A 18 23.58 11.83 27.09
C CYS A 18 23.16 13.29 26.88
N ASN A 19 22.01 13.51 26.24
CA ASN A 19 21.52 14.84 25.89
C ASN A 19 20.83 15.57 27.04
N ASP A 20 20.49 14.88 28.12
CA ASP A 20 19.90 15.44 29.34
C ASP A 20 20.96 15.79 30.40
N MET A 21 22.21 15.34 30.21
CA MET A 21 23.31 15.61 31.11
C MET A 21 23.93 16.98 30.81
N GLU A 22 24.13 17.80 31.85
CA GLU A 22 24.72 19.13 31.71
C GLU A 22 26.16 19.06 31.18
N GLY A 23 26.48 19.90 30.19
CA GLY A 23 27.81 19.99 29.61
C GLY A 23 28.18 18.83 28.67
N THR A 24 27.21 18.06 28.18
CA THR A 24 27.43 16.98 27.20
C THR A 24 26.59 17.09 25.94
N LYS A 25 27.10 16.53 24.83
CA LYS A 25 26.41 16.36 23.55
C LYS A 25 26.55 14.95 23.02
N TYR A 26 25.48 14.46 22.40
CA TYR A 26 25.47 13.20 21.67
C TYR A 26 25.95 13.40 20.23
N LEU A 27 27.04 12.73 19.88
CA LEU A 27 27.61 12.68 18.54
C LEU A 27 27.27 11.34 17.87
N LEU A 28 26.72 11.40 16.66
CA LEU A 28 26.54 10.25 15.79
C LEU A 28 27.61 10.27 14.68
N ILE A 29 28.29 9.13 14.52
CA ILE A 29 29.30 8.91 13.48
C ILE A 29 28.71 7.87 12.52
N MET A 30 28.42 8.29 11.29
CA MET A 30 27.86 7.42 10.25
C MET A 30 28.99 6.81 9.41
N ILE A 31 28.96 5.49 9.25
CA ILE A 31 29.99 4.72 8.55
C ILE A 31 29.50 4.30 7.17
N TYR A 32 28.28 3.76 7.10
CA TYR A 32 27.70 3.31 5.84
C TYR A 32 26.19 3.56 5.85
N PRO A 33 25.61 4.02 4.73
CA PRO A 33 24.18 4.31 4.68
C PRO A 33 23.32 3.08 4.39
N PHE A 34 23.87 1.98 3.85
CA PHE A 34 23.04 0.84 3.43
C PHE A 34 23.76 -0.52 3.50
N PRO A 35 23.55 -1.36 4.53
CA PRO A 35 22.69 -1.12 5.69
C PRO A 35 23.22 0.05 6.54
N VAL A 36 22.33 0.65 7.33
CA VAL A 36 22.70 1.77 8.19
C VAL A 36 23.70 1.26 9.23
N MET A 37 24.94 1.75 9.14
CA MET A 37 26.02 1.47 10.07
C MET A 37 26.55 2.76 10.67
N GLY A 38 26.62 2.81 12.00
CA GLY A 38 27.08 3.98 12.72
C GLY A 38 27.47 3.68 14.15
N MET A 39 28.08 4.66 14.79
CA MET A 39 28.54 4.61 16.18
C MET A 39 28.17 5.89 16.90
N ALA A 40 28.05 5.82 18.21
CA ALA A 40 27.61 6.95 19.02
C ALA A 40 28.61 7.29 20.12
N LEU A 41 28.89 8.57 20.31
CA LEU A 41 29.74 9.06 21.38
C LEU A 41 29.02 10.14 22.18
N CYS A 42 29.01 10.01 23.50
CA CYS A 42 28.64 11.07 24.41
C CYS A 42 29.88 11.83 24.86
N GLY A 43 30.04 13.08 24.43
CA GLY A 43 31.21 13.89 24.74
C GLY A 43 30.88 15.30 25.24
N PRO A 44 31.90 16.13 25.53
CA PRO A 44 31.70 17.46 26.10
C PRO A 44 31.02 18.42 25.13
N GLU A 45 30.16 19.28 25.66
CA GLU A 45 29.39 20.27 24.89
C GLU A 45 30.26 21.28 24.11
N VAL A 46 31.45 21.54 24.62
CA VAL A 46 32.42 22.51 24.09
C VAL A 46 33.10 22.00 22.80
N CYS A 47 33.07 20.69 22.55
CA CYS A 47 33.74 20.10 21.39
C CYS A 47 32.93 20.28 20.10
N THR A 48 33.60 20.72 19.05
CA THR A 48 33.05 20.84 17.70
C THR A 48 33.29 19.58 16.87
N ILE A 49 32.64 19.46 15.71
CA ILE A 49 32.87 18.35 14.76
C ILE A 49 34.36 18.27 14.39
N GLU A 50 35.03 19.41 14.16
CA GLU A 50 36.48 19.46 13.85
C GLU A 50 37.36 18.86 14.97
N ASP A 51 36.95 19.02 16.24
CA ASP A 51 37.68 18.45 17.36
C ASP A 51 37.56 16.93 17.38
N TYR A 52 36.38 16.40 17.05
CA TYR A 52 36.16 14.96 16.90
C TYR A 52 36.87 14.39 15.67
N GLU A 53 36.95 15.14 14.55
CA GLU A 53 37.74 14.75 13.39
C GLU A 53 39.23 14.63 13.73
N LYS A 54 39.78 15.60 14.47
CA LYS A 54 41.17 15.54 14.97
C LYS A 54 41.39 14.32 15.86
N MET A 55 40.43 14.02 16.74
CA MET A 55 40.47 12.84 17.59
C MET A 55 40.48 11.54 16.77
N LEU A 56 39.59 11.40 15.78
CA LEU A 56 39.50 10.22 14.91
C LEU A 56 40.72 10.04 13.99
N ASN A 57 41.41 11.13 13.67
CA ASN A 57 42.66 11.10 12.92
C ASN A 57 43.88 10.75 13.78
N GLY A 58 43.74 10.71 15.12
CA GLY A 58 44.77 10.24 16.04
C GLY A 58 44.84 8.71 16.10
N GLN A 59 46.00 8.13 15.73
CA GLN A 59 46.24 6.68 15.73
C GLN A 59 45.93 5.97 17.07
N PHE A 60 46.19 6.63 18.20
CA PHE A 60 45.95 6.07 19.53
C PHE A 60 44.46 6.04 19.90
N ALA A 61 43.72 7.12 19.63
CA ALA A 61 42.29 7.19 19.93
C ALA A 61 41.48 6.21 19.07
N LEU A 62 41.86 6.05 17.79
CA LEU A 62 41.19 5.11 16.88
C LEU A 62 41.39 3.65 17.31
N SER A 63 42.61 3.25 17.69
CA SER A 63 42.91 1.87 18.08
C SER A 63 42.40 1.48 19.49
N SER A 64 42.24 2.45 20.40
CA SER A 64 41.84 2.18 21.80
C SER A 64 40.36 2.44 22.11
N VAL A 65 39.71 3.38 21.41
CA VAL A 65 38.32 3.80 21.68
C VAL A 65 37.34 3.27 20.61
N MET A 66 37.81 3.09 19.37
CA MET A 66 36.97 2.67 18.23
C MET A 66 37.67 1.61 17.35
N PRO A 67 37.98 0.42 17.92
CA PRO A 67 38.78 -0.60 17.26
C PRO A 67 38.15 -1.09 15.94
N ASP A 68 36.83 -1.06 15.82
CA ASP A 68 36.10 -1.43 14.60
C ASP A 68 36.37 -0.45 13.44
N ILE A 69 36.38 0.87 13.72
CA ILE A 69 36.72 1.89 12.72
C ILE A 69 38.20 1.80 12.35
N HIS A 70 39.07 1.53 13.32
CA HIS A 70 40.49 1.30 13.05
C HIS A 70 40.69 0.12 12.08
N ALA A 71 40.01 -1.00 12.31
CA ALA A 71 40.07 -2.17 11.45
C ALA A 71 39.53 -1.87 10.03
N LEU A 72 38.44 -1.11 9.92
CA LEU A 72 37.89 -0.68 8.63
C LEU A 72 38.89 0.20 7.85
N ARG A 73 39.50 1.18 8.54
CA ARG A 73 40.45 2.12 7.95
C ARG A 73 41.76 1.44 7.54
N SER A 74 42.21 0.41 8.25
CA SER A 74 43.41 -0.35 7.88
C SER A 74 43.23 -1.24 6.65
N ASN A 75 42.00 -1.64 6.32
CA ASN A 75 41.70 -2.51 5.18
C ASN A 75 41.40 -1.74 3.88
N LEU A 76 41.12 -0.43 3.95
CA LEU A 76 40.75 0.40 2.81
C LEU A 76 41.86 1.44 2.54
N THR A 77 42.42 1.44 1.33
CA THR A 77 43.55 2.30 0.92
C THR A 77 43.19 3.78 0.71
N ALA A 78 41.92 4.16 0.91
CA ALA A 78 41.41 5.52 0.72
C ALA A 78 41.09 6.21 2.05
N SER A 79 41.25 7.53 2.11
CA SER A 79 40.79 8.35 3.24
C SER A 79 39.25 8.34 3.29
N ILE A 80 38.68 7.56 4.19
CA ILE A 80 37.22 7.55 4.41
C ILE A 80 36.88 8.73 5.32
N ASN A 81 36.04 9.64 4.83
CA ASN A 81 35.39 10.64 5.67
C ASN A 81 34.16 9.99 6.31
N PHE A 82 34.09 10.01 7.64
CA PHE A 82 32.93 9.56 8.39
C PHE A 82 32.05 10.77 8.68
N PRO A 83 30.88 10.92 8.02
CA PRO A 83 29.98 12.02 8.33
C PRO A 83 29.57 11.96 9.81
N MET A 84 29.76 13.10 10.47
CA MET A 84 29.49 13.29 11.89
C MET A 84 28.42 14.34 12.06
N ILE A 85 27.50 14.09 12.98
CA ILE A 85 26.39 15.00 13.25
C ILE A 85 26.03 14.96 14.73
N PHE A 86 25.58 16.10 15.25
CA PHE A 86 24.90 16.20 16.54
C PHE A 86 23.38 16.14 16.27
N PRO A 87 22.72 14.99 16.42
CA PRO A 87 21.34 14.83 15.94
C PRO A 87 20.36 15.73 16.68
N LYS A 88 20.53 15.91 18.00
CA LYS A 88 19.65 16.75 18.82
C LYS A 88 19.71 18.21 18.38
N GLU A 89 20.91 18.77 18.24
CA GLU A 89 21.09 20.15 17.75
C GLU A 89 20.48 20.34 16.36
N TYR A 90 20.72 19.39 15.44
CA TYR A 90 20.13 19.46 14.10
C TYR A 90 18.60 19.47 14.14
N ILE A 91 18.00 18.60 14.96
CA ILE A 91 16.55 18.52 15.13
C ILE A 91 16.01 19.81 15.74
N ASP A 92 16.65 20.32 16.79
CA ASP A 92 16.20 21.53 17.47
C ASP A 92 16.26 22.74 16.51
N ASP A 93 17.38 22.89 15.77
CA ASP A 93 17.60 23.99 14.83
C ASP A 93 16.68 23.95 13.60
N ASN A 94 16.30 22.77 13.11
CA ASN A 94 15.58 22.64 11.82
C ASN A 94 14.10 22.25 11.98
N PHE A 95 13.73 21.61 13.10
CA PHE A 95 12.40 21.01 13.28
C PHE A 95 11.59 21.65 14.42
N GLU A 96 12.12 22.54 15.28
CA GLU A 96 11.27 23.21 16.27
C GLU A 96 10.32 24.24 15.62
N ASP A 97 10.78 24.93 14.58
CA ASP A 97 10.02 25.99 13.95
C ASP A 97 8.86 25.46 13.09
N TYR A 98 7.64 25.88 13.45
CA TYR A 98 6.45 25.59 12.68
C TYR A 98 6.36 26.49 11.44
N SER A 99 6.65 25.90 10.29
CA SER A 99 6.38 26.52 8.99
C SER A 99 4.89 26.84 8.82
N ALA A 100 4.57 27.78 7.92
CA ALA A 100 3.18 28.11 7.58
C ALA A 100 2.36 26.88 7.16
N GLY A 101 2.98 25.90 6.50
CA GLY A 101 2.32 24.64 6.11
C GLY A 101 1.86 23.82 7.31
N VAL A 102 2.65 23.77 8.39
CA VAL A 102 2.30 23.07 9.63
C VAL A 102 1.10 23.73 10.31
N ILE A 103 1.16 25.06 10.46
CA ILE A 103 0.07 25.82 11.09
C ILE A 103 -1.23 25.63 10.31
N LEU A 104 -1.19 25.74 8.98
CA LEU A 104 -2.36 25.49 8.12
C LEU A 104 -2.91 24.08 8.28
N MET A 105 -2.04 23.07 8.37
CA MET A 105 -2.46 21.68 8.55
C MET A 105 -3.13 21.46 9.92
N ILE A 106 -2.56 22.01 10.99
CA ILE A 106 -3.14 21.93 12.35
C ILE A 106 -4.51 22.63 12.40
N LEU A 107 -4.62 23.82 11.78
CA LEU A 107 -5.90 24.53 11.68
C LEU A 107 -6.94 23.71 10.90
N PHE A 108 -6.54 23.09 9.78
CA PHE A 108 -7.43 22.25 8.99
C PHE A 108 -7.94 21.04 9.79
N ILE A 109 -7.06 20.33 10.48
CA ILE A 109 -7.43 19.20 11.34
C ILE A 109 -8.39 19.66 12.45
N SER A 110 -8.11 20.80 13.07
CA SER A 110 -8.93 21.37 14.15
C SER A 110 -10.34 21.74 13.67
N ILE A 111 -10.46 22.30 12.46
CA ILE A 111 -11.75 22.61 11.84
C ILE A 111 -12.54 21.34 11.56
N VAL A 112 -11.92 20.32 10.93
CA VAL A 112 -12.58 19.05 10.63
C VAL A 112 -13.03 18.35 11.91
N ALA A 113 -12.19 18.31 12.94
CA ALA A 113 -12.54 17.75 14.25
C ALA A 113 -13.75 18.47 14.86
N THR A 114 -13.76 19.80 14.83
CA THR A 114 -14.89 20.61 15.33
C THR A 114 -16.18 20.30 14.57
N VAL A 115 -16.12 20.21 13.24
CA VAL A 115 -17.28 19.85 12.40
C VAL A 115 -17.79 18.44 12.75
N CYS A 116 -16.90 17.46 12.94
CA CYS A 116 -17.26 16.11 13.34
C CYS A 116 -17.94 16.07 14.73
N ILE A 117 -17.47 16.85 15.69
CA ILE A 117 -18.06 16.94 17.04
C ILE A 117 -19.48 17.52 16.95
N ILE A 118 -19.66 18.62 16.20
CA ILE A 118 -20.97 19.25 15.99
C ILE A 118 -21.92 18.28 15.28
N ALA A 119 -21.46 17.64 14.20
CA ALA A 119 -22.24 16.68 13.43
C ALA A 119 -22.69 15.49 14.28
N THR A 120 -21.81 14.96 15.11
CA THR A 120 -22.10 13.82 15.99
C THR A 120 -23.12 14.21 17.07
N SER A 121 -23.00 15.42 17.62
CA SER A 121 -23.95 15.95 18.61
C SER A 121 -25.35 16.11 18.02
N VAL A 122 -25.44 16.64 16.80
CA VAL A 122 -26.71 16.80 16.06
C VAL A 122 -27.33 15.44 15.70
N ASP A 123 -26.51 14.48 15.26
CA ASP A 123 -26.95 13.11 14.96
C ASP A 123 -27.49 12.40 16.19
N PHE A 124 -26.78 12.49 17.32
CA PHE A 124 -27.22 11.94 18.60
C PHE A 124 -28.56 12.54 19.04
N TYR A 125 -28.70 13.87 19.00
CA TYR A 125 -29.95 14.55 19.34
C TYR A 125 -31.11 14.07 18.46
N MET A 126 -30.93 14.02 17.14
CA MET A 126 -31.99 13.56 16.22
C MET A 126 -32.35 12.09 16.42
N SER A 127 -31.38 11.23 16.72
CA SER A 127 -31.60 9.82 17.02
C SER A 127 -32.46 9.65 18.28
N THR A 128 -32.18 10.42 19.34
CA THR A 128 -32.96 10.40 20.58
C THR A 128 -34.37 10.95 20.39
N VAL A 129 -34.54 12.07 19.67
CA VAL A 129 -35.87 12.62 19.36
C VAL A 129 -36.71 11.62 18.55
N THR A 130 -36.11 10.98 17.54
CA THR A 130 -36.80 9.98 16.71
C THR A 130 -37.24 8.76 17.53
N LYS A 131 -36.38 8.27 18.44
CA LYS A 131 -36.73 7.18 19.37
C LYS A 131 -37.87 7.56 20.33
N ASN A 132 -37.85 8.78 20.85
CA ASN A 132 -38.84 9.24 21.82
C ASN A 132 -40.21 9.56 21.19
N GLN A 133 -40.23 10.10 19.97
CA GLN A 133 -41.47 10.53 19.30
C GLN A 133 -42.04 9.50 18.32
N GLY A 134 -41.30 8.43 18.01
CA GLY A 134 -41.73 7.37 17.08
C GLY A 134 -42.00 7.84 15.63
N LYS A 135 -41.72 9.09 15.31
CA LYS A 135 -41.90 9.71 13.99
C LYS A 135 -40.60 10.36 13.56
N GLN A 136 -40.17 10.08 12.32
CA GLN A 136 -39.06 10.81 11.73
C GLN A 136 -39.47 12.27 11.45
N PRO A 137 -38.56 13.25 11.61
CA PRO A 137 -38.84 14.64 11.27
C PRO A 137 -39.22 14.76 9.78
N ASN A 138 -40.36 15.42 9.51
CA ASN A 138 -40.99 15.48 8.17
C ASN A 138 -40.11 16.12 7.07
N SER A 139 -39.10 16.92 7.44
CA SER A 139 -38.07 17.39 6.50
C SER A 139 -36.84 17.93 7.22
N VAL A 140 -35.69 17.24 7.08
CA VAL A 140 -34.40 17.73 7.58
C VAL A 140 -33.80 18.73 6.58
N PRO A 141 -33.41 19.95 7.02
CA PRO A 141 -32.73 20.94 6.18
C PRO A 141 -31.51 20.35 5.46
N ILE A 142 -31.25 20.83 4.24
CA ILE A 142 -30.16 20.34 3.39
C ILE A 142 -28.80 20.50 4.09
N VAL A 143 -28.58 21.63 4.76
CA VAL A 143 -27.34 21.90 5.51
C VAL A 143 -27.11 20.84 6.59
N ILE A 144 -28.16 20.45 7.31
CA ILE A 144 -28.08 19.40 8.34
C ILE A 144 -27.76 18.04 7.70
N LYS A 145 -28.32 17.73 6.51
CA LYS A 145 -27.97 16.49 5.79
C LYS A 145 -26.48 16.42 5.42
N TYR A 146 -25.91 17.53 4.95
CA TYR A 146 -24.46 17.62 4.69
C TYR A 146 -23.63 17.52 5.97
N LEU A 147 -24.05 18.19 7.03
CA LEU A 147 -23.40 18.09 8.34
C LEU A 147 -23.38 16.64 8.85
N LEU A 148 -24.50 15.91 8.74
CA LEU A 148 -24.60 14.51 9.15
C LEU A 148 -23.65 13.55 8.43
N CYS A 149 -23.11 13.93 7.26
CA CYS A 149 -22.08 13.13 6.59
C CYS A 149 -20.79 13.03 7.43
N PHE A 150 -20.55 14.03 8.29
CA PHE A 150 -19.39 14.11 9.18
C PHE A 150 -19.65 13.51 10.56
N SER A 151 -20.82 12.91 10.81
CA SER A 151 -21.11 12.25 12.09
C SER A 151 -20.21 11.06 12.32
N PHE A 152 -19.42 11.12 13.39
CA PHE A 152 -18.51 10.06 13.79
C PHE A 152 -19.29 8.79 14.19
N MET A 153 -20.38 8.94 14.94
CA MET A 153 -21.21 7.82 15.41
C MET A 153 -21.75 6.98 14.25
N THR A 154 -22.38 7.64 13.27
CA THR A 154 -22.96 6.96 12.10
C THR A 154 -21.87 6.33 11.22
N ASN A 155 -20.74 7.03 11.01
CA ASN A 155 -19.64 6.49 10.20
C ASN A 155 -18.94 5.31 10.89
N PHE A 156 -18.80 5.35 12.22
CA PHE A 156 -18.25 4.25 13.00
C PHE A 156 -19.12 2.99 12.91
N GLN A 157 -20.44 3.12 13.03
CA GLN A 157 -21.37 1.98 12.86
C GLN A 157 -21.29 1.37 11.46
N LYS A 158 -21.13 2.20 10.41
CA LYS A 158 -20.96 1.73 9.03
C LYS A 158 -19.69 0.91 8.81
N LEU A 159 -18.67 1.02 9.65
CA LEU A 159 -17.45 0.19 9.54
C LEU A 159 -17.74 -1.30 9.72
N PHE A 160 -18.69 -1.66 10.58
CA PHE A 160 -18.98 -3.06 10.93
C PHE A 160 -19.97 -3.74 9.99
N THR A 161 -20.53 -3.02 9.01
CA THR A 161 -21.50 -3.58 8.07
C THR A 161 -20.83 -3.86 6.72
N SER A 162 -20.99 -5.07 6.16
CA SER A 162 -20.45 -5.36 4.82
C SER A 162 -21.12 -4.47 3.77
N ARG A 163 -20.38 -4.09 2.72
CA ARG A 163 -20.94 -3.35 1.57
C ARG A 163 -22.03 -4.15 0.84
N SER A 164 -21.91 -5.48 0.79
CA SER A 164 -22.93 -6.36 0.19
C SER A 164 -24.20 -6.31 1.03
N GLN A 165 -24.07 -6.50 2.35
CA GLN A 165 -25.17 -6.44 3.30
C GLN A 165 -25.84 -5.06 3.33
N GLU A 166 -25.06 -3.98 3.27
CA GLU A 166 -25.56 -2.60 3.20
C GLU A 166 -26.39 -2.34 1.93
N LYS A 167 -25.99 -2.90 0.77
CA LYS A 167 -26.64 -2.62 -0.52
C LYS A 167 -27.73 -3.61 -0.90
N LEU A 168 -27.57 -4.88 -0.56
CA LEU A 168 -28.36 -6.01 -1.07
C LEU A 168 -29.18 -6.70 0.04
N GLY A 169 -28.94 -6.38 1.31
CA GLY A 169 -29.56 -7.06 2.45
C GLY A 169 -29.12 -8.52 2.66
N LYS A 170 -28.21 -9.03 1.82
CA LYS A 170 -27.63 -10.38 1.90
C LYS A 170 -26.13 -10.35 1.57
N ARG A 171 -25.40 -11.37 2.03
CA ARG A 171 -23.99 -11.56 1.67
C ARG A 171 -23.86 -12.01 0.21
N ASP A 172 -22.75 -11.62 -0.41
CA ASP A 172 -22.39 -11.97 -1.79
C ASP A 172 -21.07 -12.76 -1.75
N THR A 173 -20.84 -13.67 -2.70
CA THR A 173 -19.52 -14.35 -2.80
C THR A 173 -18.38 -13.37 -3.08
N LEU A 174 -18.68 -12.13 -3.50
CA LEU A 174 -17.69 -11.04 -3.56
C LEU A 174 -17.17 -10.58 -2.18
N ASP A 175 -17.79 -11.00 -1.07
CA ASP A 175 -17.32 -10.67 0.28
C ASP A 175 -15.96 -11.32 0.60
N ILE A 176 -15.56 -12.38 -0.11
CA ILE A 176 -14.22 -12.98 0.03
C ILE A 176 -13.10 -11.98 -0.28
N LEU A 177 -13.40 -10.96 -1.09
CA LEU A 177 -12.43 -9.92 -1.46
C LEU A 177 -12.01 -9.08 -0.25
N ASN A 178 -12.81 -9.05 0.82
CA ASN A 178 -12.42 -8.39 2.07
C ASN A 178 -11.24 -9.11 2.72
N GLY A 179 -11.31 -10.44 2.87
CA GLY A 179 -10.22 -11.24 3.41
C GLY A 179 -8.96 -11.13 2.58
N VAL A 180 -9.08 -11.27 1.24
CA VAL A 180 -7.93 -11.12 0.32
C VAL A 180 -7.25 -9.75 0.51
N ARG A 181 -8.03 -8.67 0.58
CA ARG A 181 -7.48 -7.31 0.74
C ARG A 181 -6.70 -7.14 2.06
N VAL A 182 -7.25 -7.66 3.17
CA VAL A 182 -6.63 -7.54 4.50
C VAL A 182 -5.37 -8.40 4.60
N MET A 183 -5.39 -9.62 4.07
CA MET A 183 -4.21 -10.48 4.01
C MET A 183 -3.12 -9.88 3.11
N SER A 184 -3.47 -9.32 1.95
CA SER A 184 -2.51 -8.65 1.07
C SER A 184 -1.85 -7.45 1.73
N ILE A 185 -2.59 -6.56 2.42
CA ILE A 185 -1.93 -5.43 3.13
C ILE A 185 -1.07 -5.93 4.30
N GLY A 186 -1.48 -6.99 4.99
CA GLY A 186 -0.64 -7.62 6.01
C GLY A 186 0.68 -8.13 5.45
N TRP A 187 0.64 -8.75 4.27
CA TRP A 187 1.85 -9.22 3.57
C TRP A 187 2.73 -8.05 3.07
N VAL A 188 2.13 -6.95 2.61
CA VAL A 188 2.86 -5.72 2.27
C VAL A 188 3.58 -5.15 3.50
N ILE A 189 2.89 -5.05 4.64
CA ILE A 189 3.50 -4.57 5.90
C ILE A 189 4.64 -5.51 6.31
N TYR A 190 4.44 -6.82 6.22
CA TYR A 190 5.47 -7.80 6.56
C TYR A 190 6.76 -7.61 5.75
N GLY A 191 6.66 -7.42 4.42
CA GLY A 191 7.82 -7.14 3.58
C GLY A 191 8.49 -5.80 3.88
N HIS A 192 7.70 -4.74 4.15
CA HIS A 192 8.25 -3.43 4.48
C HIS A 192 8.90 -3.37 5.87
N VAL A 193 8.46 -4.18 6.83
CA VAL A 193 9.12 -4.29 8.13
C VAL A 193 10.55 -4.79 7.97
N ILE A 194 10.76 -5.88 7.22
CA ILE A 194 12.12 -6.35 6.93
C ILE A 194 12.88 -5.33 6.08
N PHE A 195 12.24 -4.74 5.07
CA PHE A 195 12.92 -3.77 4.20
C PHE A 195 13.36 -2.51 4.96
N PHE A 196 12.56 -1.97 5.88
CA PHE A 196 12.89 -0.74 6.61
C PHE A 196 13.70 -0.99 7.88
N SER A 197 13.67 -2.18 8.47
CA SER A 197 14.45 -2.48 9.67
C SER A 197 15.96 -2.29 9.47
N TRP A 198 16.50 -2.70 8.32
CA TRP A 198 17.92 -2.58 7.98
C TRP A 198 18.28 -1.35 7.11
N THR A 199 17.29 -0.68 6.50
CA THR A 199 17.51 0.50 5.66
C THR A 199 17.23 1.82 6.37
N GLN A 200 16.49 1.79 7.48
CA GLN A 200 16.17 2.96 8.30
C GLN A 200 16.54 2.76 9.78
N GLY A 201 16.61 1.51 10.27
CA GLY A 201 17.05 1.19 11.63
C GLY A 201 18.54 0.83 11.71
N VAL A 202 19.12 0.99 12.91
CA VAL A 202 20.50 0.57 13.21
C VAL A 202 20.48 -0.79 13.88
N LEU A 203 21.18 -1.76 13.28
CA LEU A 203 21.16 -3.15 13.69
C LEU A 203 22.41 -3.56 14.46
N VAL A 204 22.27 -4.05 15.70
CA VAL A 204 23.39 -4.55 16.52
C VAL A 204 24.11 -5.69 15.80
N ASN A 205 23.35 -6.59 15.18
CA ASN A 205 23.86 -7.74 14.45
C ASN A 205 23.98 -7.48 12.94
N ALA A 206 24.41 -6.28 12.53
CA ALA A 206 24.52 -5.94 11.12
C ALA A 206 25.43 -6.88 10.30
N SER A 207 26.45 -7.48 10.94
CA SER A 207 27.30 -8.50 10.33
C SER A 207 26.53 -9.76 9.91
N ASP A 208 25.42 -10.06 10.60
CA ASP A 208 24.65 -11.28 10.41
C ASP A 208 23.52 -11.11 9.40
N ILE A 209 23.27 -9.90 8.89
CA ILE A 209 22.18 -9.63 7.94
C ILE A 209 22.26 -10.55 6.73
N ILE A 210 23.44 -10.73 6.14
CA ILE A 210 23.62 -11.61 4.98
C ILE A 210 23.24 -13.05 5.31
N ASN A 211 23.56 -13.52 6.52
CA ASN A 211 23.20 -14.86 6.96
C ASN A 211 21.70 -14.97 7.30
N PHE A 212 21.11 -13.92 7.88
CA PHE A 212 19.68 -13.82 8.12
C PHE A 212 18.90 -13.89 6.81
N LEU A 213 19.31 -13.13 5.78
CA LEU A 213 18.65 -13.10 4.47
C LEU A 213 18.65 -14.46 3.75
N LYS A 214 19.64 -15.33 4.01
CA LYS A 214 19.67 -16.71 3.48
C LYS A 214 18.62 -17.62 4.10
N GLY A 215 18.05 -17.26 5.25
CA GLY A 215 17.11 -18.10 5.97
C GLY A 215 15.80 -18.32 5.19
N PRO A 216 15.18 -19.51 5.26
CA PRO A 216 13.91 -19.77 4.57
C PRO A 216 12.75 -18.90 5.07
N THR A 217 12.87 -18.32 6.27
CA THR A 217 11.90 -17.41 6.88
C THR A 217 11.80 -16.07 6.16
N THR A 218 12.82 -15.65 5.39
CA THR A 218 12.87 -14.37 4.67
C THR A 218 12.20 -14.41 3.30
N VAL A 219 11.96 -15.61 2.76
CA VAL A 219 11.37 -15.83 1.43
C VAL A 219 9.99 -15.19 1.31
N VAL A 220 9.11 -15.48 2.28
CA VAL A 220 7.75 -14.94 2.30
C VAL A 220 7.73 -13.41 2.41
N PRO A 221 8.40 -12.77 3.37
CA PRO A 221 8.38 -11.30 3.47
C PRO A 221 9.02 -10.61 2.26
N LEU A 222 10.14 -11.11 1.72
CA LEU A 222 10.79 -10.52 0.55
C LEU A 222 9.96 -10.69 -0.74
N SER A 223 9.20 -11.78 -0.84
CA SER A 223 8.21 -11.96 -1.91
C SER A 223 6.93 -11.11 -1.73
N GLY A 224 6.85 -10.29 -0.67
CA GLY A 224 5.78 -9.30 -0.44
C GLY A 224 5.57 -8.32 -1.60
N THR A 225 6.51 -8.25 -2.55
CA THR A 225 6.31 -7.55 -3.82
C THR A 225 5.12 -8.03 -4.65
N TYR A 226 4.72 -9.30 -4.50
CA TYR A 226 3.54 -9.87 -5.16
C TYR A 226 2.23 -9.49 -4.46
N ALA A 227 2.27 -9.13 -3.18
CA ALA A 227 1.08 -8.71 -2.45
C ALA A 227 0.39 -7.50 -3.10
N VAL A 228 1.18 -6.60 -3.69
CA VAL A 228 0.67 -5.44 -4.45
C VAL A 228 -0.02 -5.87 -5.76
N ASP A 229 0.44 -6.95 -6.39
CA ASP A 229 -0.20 -7.51 -7.58
C ASP A 229 -1.60 -8.07 -7.26
N SER A 230 -1.81 -8.58 -6.04
CA SER A 230 -3.16 -8.94 -5.58
C SER A 230 -4.09 -7.73 -5.55
N PHE A 231 -3.61 -6.55 -5.17
CA PHE A 231 -4.41 -5.32 -5.21
C PHE A 231 -4.75 -4.87 -6.64
N PHE A 232 -3.80 -4.99 -7.58
CA PHE A 232 -4.08 -4.74 -8.99
C PHE A 232 -5.13 -5.71 -9.54
N TRP A 233 -5.01 -7.01 -9.22
CA TRP A 233 -5.99 -8.02 -9.59
C TRP A 233 -7.38 -7.70 -8.99
N LEU A 234 -7.46 -7.32 -7.72
CA LEU A 234 -8.71 -6.90 -7.06
C LEU A 234 -9.35 -5.68 -7.74
N SER A 235 -8.53 -4.68 -8.09
CA SER A 235 -9.00 -3.46 -8.78
C SER A 235 -9.57 -3.79 -10.16
N GLY A 236 -8.82 -4.58 -10.94
CA GLY A 236 -9.25 -5.04 -12.27
C GLY A 236 -10.55 -5.84 -12.22
N LEU A 237 -10.68 -6.76 -11.27
CA LEU A 237 -11.88 -7.56 -11.06
C LEU A 237 -13.11 -6.69 -10.78
N LEU A 238 -13.00 -5.79 -9.81
CA LEU A 238 -14.12 -4.93 -9.41
C LEU A 238 -14.52 -3.98 -10.55
N VAL A 239 -13.56 -3.40 -11.26
CA VAL A 239 -13.85 -2.55 -12.42
C VAL A 239 -14.49 -3.36 -13.55
N GLY A 240 -13.92 -4.53 -13.87
CA GLY A 240 -14.45 -5.43 -14.88
C GLY A 240 -15.90 -5.81 -14.61
N TYR A 241 -16.20 -6.24 -13.38
CA TYR A 241 -17.53 -6.65 -12.94
C TYR A 241 -18.53 -5.49 -12.86
N LEU A 242 -18.16 -4.37 -12.23
CA LEU A 242 -19.09 -3.26 -11.99
C LEU A 242 -19.34 -2.45 -13.26
N LEU A 243 -18.33 -2.25 -14.11
CA LEU A 243 -18.50 -1.45 -15.31
C LEU A 243 -19.32 -2.18 -16.37
N ILE A 244 -19.13 -3.50 -16.53
CA ILE A 244 -19.97 -4.26 -17.48
C ILE A 244 -21.44 -4.32 -17.02
N LEU A 245 -21.66 -4.43 -15.70
CA LEU A 245 -22.99 -4.35 -15.10
C LEU A 245 -23.64 -2.98 -15.40
N GLU A 246 -22.91 -1.89 -15.21
CA GLU A 246 -23.41 -0.54 -15.50
C GLU A 246 -23.66 -0.33 -17.00
N ILE A 247 -22.76 -0.77 -17.88
CA ILE A 247 -22.94 -0.69 -19.34
C ILE A 247 -24.19 -1.44 -19.78
N ASN A 248 -24.45 -2.62 -19.22
CA ASN A 248 -25.60 -3.44 -19.56
C ASN A 248 -26.93 -2.85 -19.06
N ASN A 249 -26.91 -2.19 -17.89
CA ASN A 249 -28.12 -1.61 -17.29
C ASN A 249 -28.44 -0.20 -17.82
N SER A 250 -27.43 0.57 -18.24
CA SER A 250 -27.57 1.96 -18.62
C SER A 250 -27.66 2.14 -20.13
N LYS A 251 -28.79 2.67 -20.62
CA LYS A 251 -29.01 2.95 -22.06
C LYS A 251 -28.03 4.00 -22.65
N LYS A 252 -27.54 4.93 -21.83
CA LYS A 252 -26.53 5.94 -22.19
C LYS A 252 -25.55 6.13 -21.05
N MET A 253 -24.27 5.82 -21.30
CA MET A 253 -23.20 6.00 -20.33
C MET A 253 -22.65 7.42 -20.38
N ASN A 254 -22.53 8.07 -19.22
CA ASN A 254 -21.80 9.33 -19.10
C ASN A 254 -20.33 9.02 -18.77
N TRP A 255 -19.51 8.86 -19.80
CA TRP A 255 -18.08 8.50 -19.65
C TRP A 255 -17.28 9.47 -18.77
N PRO A 256 -17.38 10.80 -18.95
CA PRO A 256 -16.72 11.75 -18.03
C PRO A 256 -17.06 11.49 -16.56
N MET A 257 -18.33 11.18 -16.27
CA MET A 257 -18.79 10.95 -14.91
C MET A 257 -18.15 9.69 -14.27
N VAL A 258 -17.87 8.65 -15.06
CA VAL A 258 -17.18 7.44 -14.59
C VAL A 258 -15.77 7.77 -14.07
N TYR A 259 -15.04 8.64 -14.78
CA TYR A 259 -13.71 9.09 -14.36
C TYR A 259 -13.77 10.02 -13.15
N ILE A 260 -14.70 10.98 -13.14
CA ILE A 260 -14.88 11.93 -12.03
C ILE A 260 -15.21 11.18 -10.73
N HIS A 261 -16.12 10.21 -10.77
CA HIS A 261 -16.46 9.41 -9.58
C HIS A 261 -15.25 8.65 -9.01
N ARG A 262 -14.41 8.06 -9.87
CA ARG A 262 -13.21 7.37 -9.38
C ARG A 262 -12.20 8.36 -8.79
N TYR A 263 -12.02 9.51 -9.44
CA TYR A 263 -11.11 10.55 -8.97
C TYR A 263 -11.52 11.09 -7.59
N LEU A 264 -12.79 11.48 -7.44
CA LEU A 264 -13.35 11.99 -6.19
C LEU A 264 -13.37 10.95 -5.06
N ARG A 265 -13.39 9.66 -5.38
CA ARG A 265 -13.30 8.58 -4.39
C ARG A 265 -11.90 8.47 -3.77
N ILE A 266 -10.83 8.71 -4.53
CA ILE A 266 -9.44 8.47 -4.10
C ILE A 266 -8.82 9.73 -3.50
N ILE A 267 -9.02 10.87 -4.17
CA ILE A 267 -8.28 12.11 -3.93
C ILE A 267 -8.44 12.71 -2.53
N PRO A 268 -9.64 12.77 -1.92
CA PRO A 268 -9.82 13.47 -0.64
C PRO A 268 -8.91 12.91 0.46
N LEU A 269 -8.90 11.59 0.63
CA LEU A 269 -8.05 10.94 1.61
C LEU A 269 -6.58 11.00 1.19
N TYR A 270 -6.30 10.74 -0.09
CA TYR A 270 -4.93 10.69 -0.59
C TYR A 270 -4.19 12.03 -0.41
N MET A 271 -4.85 13.14 -0.76
CA MET A 271 -4.27 14.47 -0.60
C MET A 271 -4.17 14.90 0.86
N PHE A 272 -5.13 14.52 1.69
CA PHE A 272 -5.01 14.76 3.12
C PHE A 272 -3.78 14.06 3.70
N VAL A 273 -3.56 12.77 3.38
CA VAL A 273 -2.38 12.02 3.83
C VAL A 273 -1.08 12.63 3.31
N LEU A 274 -1.04 13.01 2.03
CA LEU A 274 0.13 13.66 1.43
C LEU A 274 0.50 14.95 2.18
N LEU A 275 -0.47 15.85 2.36
CA LEU A 275 -0.24 17.11 3.06
C LEU A 275 0.06 16.90 4.55
N PHE A 276 -0.59 15.93 5.19
CA PHE A 276 -0.34 15.56 6.59
C PHE A 276 1.11 15.17 6.80
N PHE A 277 1.62 14.19 6.05
CA PHE A 277 2.99 13.74 6.22
C PHE A 277 4.02 14.74 5.68
N TRP A 278 3.71 15.44 4.59
CA TRP A 278 4.62 16.48 4.11
C TRP A 278 4.79 17.62 5.13
N ALA A 279 3.71 18.05 5.80
CA ALA A 279 3.78 19.13 6.78
C ALA A 279 4.28 18.64 8.15
N LEU A 280 3.72 17.56 8.69
CA LEU A 280 3.88 17.19 10.10
C LEU A 280 4.94 16.12 10.37
N GLN A 281 5.31 15.30 9.38
CA GLN A 281 6.13 14.10 9.65
C GLN A 281 7.42 14.42 10.39
N LYS A 282 8.16 15.46 9.96
CA LYS A 282 9.44 15.84 10.59
C LYS A 282 9.32 16.19 12.08
N HIS A 283 8.13 16.60 12.54
CA HIS A 283 7.84 16.95 13.93
C HIS A 283 7.31 15.78 14.77
N ILE A 284 7.06 14.60 14.17
CA ILE A 284 6.47 13.44 14.86
C ILE A 284 7.56 12.49 15.39
N GLY A 285 8.66 12.34 14.67
CA GLY A 285 9.76 11.47 15.09
C GLY A 285 10.77 12.17 15.99
N GLY A 286 11.77 11.42 16.44
CA GLY A 286 12.87 11.92 17.27
C GLY A 286 13.97 10.87 17.39
N GLY A 287 15.01 11.07 18.19
CA GLY A 287 16.11 10.08 18.29
C GLY A 287 17.24 10.29 17.28
N PRO A 288 18.31 9.48 17.35
CA PRO A 288 19.59 9.78 16.73
C PRO A 288 19.60 9.76 15.20
N LEU A 289 18.72 9.00 14.54
CA LEU A 289 18.65 8.94 13.08
C LEU A 289 17.64 9.93 12.50
N TRP A 290 16.89 10.64 13.34
CA TRP A 290 15.78 11.47 12.89
C TRP A 290 16.22 12.76 12.18
N PHE A 291 17.51 13.10 12.19
CA PHE A 291 18.06 14.16 11.36
C PHE A 291 17.78 13.95 9.84
N GLU A 292 17.62 12.69 9.41
CA GLU A 292 17.20 12.33 8.04
C GLU A 292 15.71 12.59 7.76
N GLY A 293 14.94 13.07 8.75
CA GLY A 293 13.50 13.31 8.65
C GLY A 293 13.09 14.25 7.49
N ASP A 294 13.93 15.25 7.19
CA ASP A 294 13.71 16.17 6.07
C ASP A 294 13.89 15.51 4.70
N ASN A 295 14.73 14.49 4.61
CA ASN A 295 15.02 13.79 3.36
C ASN A 295 13.90 12.84 2.95
N ILE A 296 13.07 12.38 3.89
CA ILE A 296 12.01 11.40 3.61
C ILE A 296 10.99 11.93 2.59
N ASN A 297 10.60 13.20 2.73
CA ASN A 297 9.59 13.85 1.89
C ASN A 297 10.16 15.00 1.03
N ALA A 298 11.49 15.08 0.87
CA ALA A 298 12.16 16.17 0.15
C ALA A 298 11.64 16.35 -1.29
N GLY A 299 11.23 15.26 -1.94
CA GLY A 299 10.65 15.26 -3.29
C GLY A 299 9.34 16.04 -3.40
N CYS A 300 8.59 16.21 -2.31
CA CYS A 300 7.29 16.90 -2.31
C CYS A 300 7.39 18.37 -2.69
N LYS A 301 8.48 19.06 -2.31
CA LYS A 301 8.66 20.50 -2.58
C LYS A 301 8.50 20.86 -4.05
N ASN A 302 9.05 20.02 -4.94
CA ASN A 302 9.05 20.26 -6.39
C ASN A 302 8.00 19.43 -7.14
N HIS A 303 7.54 18.32 -6.57
CA HIS A 303 6.75 17.32 -7.30
C HIS A 303 5.44 16.90 -6.60
N TRP A 304 4.93 17.63 -5.61
CA TRP A 304 3.65 17.28 -4.97
C TRP A 304 2.49 17.13 -5.97
N TRP A 305 2.46 17.99 -7.01
CA TRP A 305 1.42 18.00 -8.05
C TRP A 305 1.39 16.73 -8.91
N THR A 306 2.50 15.99 -9.02
CA THR A 306 2.55 14.75 -9.81
C THR A 306 1.65 13.67 -9.20
N ASN A 307 1.44 13.70 -7.88
CA ASN A 307 0.54 12.82 -7.15
C ASN A 307 -0.94 13.13 -7.43
N LEU A 308 -1.30 14.41 -7.61
CA LEU A 308 -2.65 14.83 -7.98
C LEU A 308 -3.06 14.34 -9.38
N LEU A 309 -2.10 14.30 -10.29
CA LEU A 309 -2.31 13.88 -11.68
C LEU A 309 -2.02 12.38 -11.90
N PHE A 310 -1.61 11.65 -10.85
CA PHE A 310 -1.25 10.23 -10.94
C PHE A 310 -0.12 9.95 -11.95
N VAL A 311 0.90 10.81 -11.99
CA VAL A 311 2.09 10.71 -12.87
C VAL A 311 3.41 10.69 -12.09
N ASN A 312 3.34 10.56 -10.77
CA ASN A 312 4.50 10.49 -9.86
C ASN A 312 5.42 9.27 -10.10
N ASN A 313 4.97 8.25 -10.83
CA ASN A 313 5.75 7.08 -11.23
C ASN A 313 6.60 7.29 -12.50
N VAL A 314 6.34 8.37 -13.25
CA VAL A 314 7.02 8.72 -14.50
C VAL A 314 7.71 10.09 -14.44
N VAL A 315 7.22 11.05 -13.65
CA VAL A 315 7.84 12.37 -13.49
C VAL A 315 8.68 12.42 -12.22
N PRO A 316 9.92 12.93 -12.24
CA PRO A 316 10.68 13.42 -13.41
C PRO A 316 11.38 12.30 -14.19
N ASP A 317 11.70 12.58 -15.46
CA ASP A 317 12.62 11.83 -16.33
C ASP A 317 12.40 10.31 -16.41
N TRP A 318 11.15 9.87 -16.39
CA TRP A 318 10.78 8.44 -16.35
C TRP A 318 11.34 7.68 -15.15
N LYS A 319 11.79 8.37 -14.09
CA LYS A 319 12.31 7.77 -12.85
C LYS A 319 11.31 7.84 -11.71
N GLY A 320 10.44 8.85 -11.72
CA GLY A 320 9.42 9.07 -10.69
C GLY A 320 9.95 9.89 -9.50
N SER A 321 9.02 10.45 -8.71
CA SER A 321 9.32 11.35 -7.59
C SER A 321 9.06 10.69 -6.24
N SER A 322 9.94 10.91 -5.26
CA SER A 322 9.87 10.36 -3.89
C SER A 322 9.11 11.25 -2.90
N CYS A 323 7.92 11.76 -3.26
CA CYS A 323 7.11 12.53 -2.30
C CYS A 323 6.38 11.63 -1.29
N LEU A 324 5.68 10.60 -1.78
CA LEU A 324 5.15 9.52 -0.95
C LEU A 324 5.60 8.20 -1.56
N ASN A 325 6.50 7.47 -0.92
CA ASN A 325 7.17 6.32 -1.55
C ASN A 325 6.20 5.22 -2.04
N GLN A 326 5.07 5.03 -1.37
CA GLN A 326 4.05 4.05 -1.71
C GLN A 326 3.13 4.50 -2.86
N SER A 327 3.08 5.79 -3.19
CA SER A 327 2.09 6.40 -4.10
C SER A 327 2.10 5.90 -5.54
N TRP A 328 3.19 5.31 -6.01
CA TRP A 328 3.32 4.81 -7.39
C TRP A 328 2.23 3.77 -7.73
N TYR A 329 1.74 3.01 -6.73
CA TYR A 329 0.67 2.03 -6.94
C TYR A 329 -0.63 2.72 -7.35
N LEU A 330 -0.99 3.84 -6.71
CA LEU A 330 -2.18 4.61 -7.09
C LEU A 330 -2.04 5.24 -8.48
N ALA A 331 -0.82 5.66 -8.83
CA ALA A 331 -0.52 6.14 -10.18
C ALA A 331 -0.82 5.07 -11.22
N ASN A 332 -0.25 3.88 -11.04
CA ASN A 332 -0.48 2.73 -11.91
C ASN A 332 -1.97 2.34 -11.97
N ASP A 333 -2.65 2.27 -10.82
CA ASP A 333 -4.06 1.90 -10.74
C ASP A 333 -4.97 2.88 -11.50
N MET A 334 -4.72 4.19 -11.39
CA MET A 334 -5.45 5.20 -12.16
C MET A 334 -5.13 5.10 -13.66
N GLN A 335 -3.85 4.91 -14.03
CA GLN A 335 -3.42 4.75 -15.42
C GLN A 335 -4.09 3.52 -16.08
N PHE A 336 -4.15 2.39 -15.37
CA PHE A 336 -4.87 1.20 -15.83
C PHE A 336 -6.36 1.46 -15.98
N PHE A 337 -6.95 2.19 -15.02
CA PHE A 337 -8.36 2.54 -15.11
C PHE A 337 -8.67 3.44 -16.30
N ILE A 338 -7.82 4.41 -16.65
CA ILE A 338 -8.08 5.31 -17.77
C ILE A 338 -8.33 4.52 -19.06
N LEU A 339 -7.55 3.45 -19.27
CA LEU A 339 -7.66 2.55 -20.42
C LEU A 339 -8.82 1.54 -20.34
N THR A 340 -9.33 1.24 -19.14
CA THR A 340 -10.29 0.15 -18.94
C THR A 340 -11.69 0.42 -19.55
N PRO A 341 -12.36 1.57 -19.32
CA PRO A 341 -13.68 1.84 -19.87
C PRO A 341 -13.78 1.76 -21.39
N PRO A 342 -12.83 2.32 -22.18
CA PRO A 342 -12.83 2.14 -23.63
C PRO A 342 -12.73 0.68 -24.04
N ILE A 343 -11.85 -0.10 -23.41
CA ILE A 343 -11.68 -1.54 -23.70
C ILE A 343 -12.98 -2.30 -23.40
N LEU A 344 -13.58 -2.07 -22.24
CA LEU A 344 -14.82 -2.75 -21.84
C LEU A 344 -16.04 -2.32 -22.67
N TYR A 345 -16.07 -1.08 -23.13
CA TYR A 345 -17.08 -0.61 -24.07
C TYR A 345 -16.96 -1.33 -25.41
N ILE A 346 -15.75 -1.46 -25.95
CA ILE A 346 -15.48 -2.18 -27.20
C ILE A 346 -15.90 -3.65 -27.05
N TYR A 347 -15.47 -4.29 -25.97
CA TYR A 347 -15.85 -5.65 -25.61
C TYR A 347 -17.37 -5.82 -25.51
N HIS A 348 -18.09 -4.86 -24.93
CA HIS A 348 -19.54 -4.98 -24.77
C HIS A 348 -20.32 -4.75 -26.07
N LYS A 349 -20.00 -3.69 -26.81
CA LYS A 349 -20.85 -3.18 -27.89
C LYS A 349 -20.55 -3.80 -29.26
N TYR A 350 -19.29 -4.12 -29.54
CA TYR A 350 -18.88 -4.53 -30.90
C TYR A 350 -18.78 -6.04 -31.02
N ASN A 351 -17.77 -6.65 -30.39
CA ASN A 351 -17.54 -8.08 -30.46
C ASN A 351 -16.78 -8.57 -29.22
N LYS A 352 -17.34 -9.57 -28.52
CA LYS A 352 -16.75 -10.18 -27.33
C LYS A 352 -15.39 -10.80 -27.63
N TYR A 353 -15.25 -11.51 -28.74
CA TYR A 353 -13.99 -12.14 -29.15
C TYR A 353 -12.88 -11.12 -29.40
N PHE A 354 -13.24 -9.98 -30.02
CA PHE A 354 -12.29 -8.89 -30.22
C PHE A 354 -11.84 -8.29 -28.89
N GLY A 355 -12.76 -8.07 -27.95
CA GLY A 355 -12.41 -7.60 -26.61
C GLY A 355 -11.50 -8.58 -25.85
N TRP A 356 -11.76 -9.89 -25.95
CA TRP A 356 -10.86 -10.92 -25.42
C TRP A 356 -9.47 -10.87 -26.06
N ALA A 357 -9.40 -10.74 -27.38
CA ALA A 357 -8.14 -10.61 -28.11
C ALA A 357 -7.34 -9.38 -27.66
N VAL A 358 -8.01 -8.24 -27.42
CA VAL A 358 -7.37 -7.01 -26.91
C VAL A 358 -6.78 -7.24 -25.50
N LEU A 359 -7.51 -7.88 -24.59
CA LEU A 359 -7.01 -8.15 -23.23
C LEU A 359 -5.76 -9.06 -23.25
N TRP A 360 -5.78 -10.11 -24.06
CA TRP A 360 -4.63 -11.01 -24.21
C TRP A 360 -3.45 -10.35 -24.94
N ALA A 361 -3.72 -9.53 -25.96
CA ALA A 361 -2.69 -8.76 -26.65
C ALA A 361 -1.99 -7.78 -25.71
N LEU A 362 -2.73 -7.06 -24.86
CA LEU A 362 -2.15 -6.16 -23.86
C LEU A 362 -1.29 -6.91 -22.84
N THR A 363 -1.71 -8.12 -22.44
CA THR A 363 -0.91 -8.99 -21.56
C THR A 363 0.38 -9.43 -22.27
N GLY A 364 0.30 -9.83 -23.54
CA GLY A 364 1.47 -10.19 -24.35
C GLY A 364 2.44 -9.03 -24.57
N ILE A 365 1.93 -7.82 -24.81
CA ILE A 365 2.75 -6.59 -24.92
C ILE A 365 3.45 -6.31 -23.60
N SER A 366 2.75 -6.43 -22.47
CA SER A 366 3.34 -6.25 -21.14
C SER A 366 4.50 -7.23 -20.89
N ILE A 367 4.31 -8.52 -21.23
CA ILE A 367 5.35 -9.55 -21.16
C ILE A 367 6.55 -9.17 -22.04
N LEU A 368 6.30 -8.81 -23.30
CA LEU A 368 7.36 -8.45 -24.25
C LEU A 368 8.18 -7.25 -23.77
N VAL A 369 7.51 -6.16 -23.39
CA VAL A 369 8.17 -4.94 -22.90
C VAL A 369 8.97 -5.23 -21.63
N THR A 370 8.42 -6.06 -20.74
CA THR A 370 9.12 -6.46 -19.52
C THR A 370 10.40 -7.24 -19.82
N GLY A 371 10.35 -8.19 -20.76
CA GLY A 371 11.52 -8.95 -21.20
C GLY A 371 12.60 -8.06 -21.82
N LEU A 372 12.21 -7.13 -22.68
CA LEU A 372 13.15 -6.17 -23.27
C LEU A 372 13.87 -5.31 -22.22
N ILE A 373 13.13 -4.87 -21.19
CA ILE A 373 13.69 -4.09 -20.08
C ILE A 373 14.60 -4.96 -19.20
N ALA A 374 14.16 -6.17 -18.87
CA ALA A 374 14.94 -7.10 -18.06
C ALA A 374 16.28 -7.47 -18.72
N HIS A 375 16.25 -7.67 -20.05
CA HIS A 375 17.44 -7.88 -20.86
C HIS A 375 18.35 -6.65 -20.89
N HIS A 376 17.81 -5.48 -21.28
CA HIS A 376 18.60 -4.27 -21.48
C HIS A 376 19.28 -3.77 -20.20
N PHE A 377 18.58 -3.85 -19.06
CA PHE A 377 19.12 -3.40 -17.76
C PHE A 377 19.70 -4.53 -16.91
N THR A 378 19.86 -5.73 -17.47
CA THR A 378 20.40 -6.90 -16.75
C THR A 378 19.76 -7.10 -15.38
N LEU A 379 18.42 -7.05 -15.31
CA LEU A 379 17.70 -7.07 -14.04
C LEU A 379 17.86 -8.41 -13.33
N ASN A 380 18.08 -8.37 -12.03
CA ASN A 380 18.09 -9.55 -11.16
C ASN A 380 16.67 -9.88 -10.67
N ALA A 381 16.40 -11.16 -10.38
CA ALA A 381 15.18 -11.60 -9.74
C ALA A 381 14.97 -10.94 -8.37
N MET A 382 16.05 -10.64 -7.64
CA MET A 382 16.04 -10.01 -6.32
C MET A 382 16.03 -8.48 -6.41
N PRO A 383 15.00 -7.79 -5.88
CA PRO A 383 14.94 -6.33 -5.88
C PRO A 383 16.04 -5.63 -5.08
N THR A 384 16.65 -6.35 -4.13
CA THR A 384 17.74 -5.87 -3.26
C THR A 384 19.12 -6.02 -3.89
N ALA A 385 19.22 -6.62 -5.09
CA ALA A 385 20.49 -6.84 -5.75
C ALA A 385 21.18 -5.51 -6.10
N GLN A 386 22.43 -5.34 -5.69
CA GLN A 386 23.22 -4.12 -5.93
C GLN A 386 24.12 -4.26 -7.17
N ILE A 387 23.53 -4.61 -8.32
CA ILE A 387 24.29 -4.79 -9.57
C ILE A 387 24.32 -3.46 -10.35
N ASN A 388 25.52 -2.99 -10.71
CA ASN A 388 25.75 -1.86 -11.63
C ASN A 388 25.08 -0.53 -11.25
N GLY A 389 24.66 -0.35 -10.00
CA GLY A 389 23.95 0.85 -9.54
C GLY A 389 22.57 1.05 -10.20
N ILE A 390 22.02 0.02 -10.85
CA ILE A 390 20.73 0.11 -11.54
C ILE A 390 19.60 0.04 -10.52
N ASN A 391 18.70 1.03 -10.56
CA ASN A 391 17.58 1.07 -9.64
C ASN A 391 16.40 0.21 -10.16
N TYR A 392 16.30 -1.02 -9.66
CA TYR A 392 15.22 -1.97 -9.96
C TYR A 392 13.82 -1.34 -9.82
N PHE A 393 13.63 -0.49 -8.82
CA PHE A 393 12.32 0.13 -8.57
C PHE A 393 11.95 1.16 -9.62
N GLN A 394 12.92 1.97 -10.06
CA GLN A 394 12.70 3.01 -11.06
C GLN A 394 12.42 2.43 -12.44
N TYR A 395 13.13 1.39 -12.87
CA TYR A 395 13.03 0.87 -14.25
C TYR A 395 12.00 -0.24 -14.44
N TYR A 396 11.69 -1.02 -13.40
CA TYR A 396 10.77 -2.16 -13.49
C TYR A 396 9.61 -2.06 -12.52
N TYR A 397 9.88 -1.97 -11.21
CA TYR A 397 8.86 -2.21 -10.18
C TYR A 397 7.70 -1.22 -10.23
N ASN A 398 8.02 0.09 -10.34
CA ASN A 398 7.04 1.18 -10.29
C ASN A 398 6.35 1.40 -11.65
N LYS A 399 6.75 0.67 -12.70
CA LYS A 399 6.35 0.98 -14.07
C LYS A 399 5.03 0.30 -14.46
N PRO A 400 4.08 1.04 -15.04
CA PRO A 400 2.74 0.54 -15.31
C PRO A 400 2.75 -0.60 -16.34
N TYR A 401 3.54 -0.47 -17.40
CA TYR A 401 3.62 -1.46 -18.49
C TYR A 401 4.23 -2.80 -18.05
N CYS A 402 5.00 -2.85 -16.94
CA CYS A 402 5.51 -4.09 -16.35
C CYS A 402 4.53 -4.72 -15.34
N ARG A 403 3.45 -4.03 -14.98
CA ARG A 403 2.53 -4.38 -13.88
C ARG A 403 1.07 -4.53 -14.29
N VAL A 404 0.72 -4.25 -15.54
CA VAL A 404 -0.67 -4.29 -16.01
C VAL A 404 -1.24 -5.71 -16.11
N ALA A 405 -0.40 -6.74 -16.25
CA ALA A 405 -0.86 -8.12 -16.45
C ALA A 405 -1.75 -8.67 -15.30
N PRO A 406 -1.38 -8.58 -14.00
CA PRO A 406 -2.28 -8.92 -12.89
C PRO A 406 -3.61 -8.19 -12.90
N TYR A 407 -3.61 -6.90 -13.28
CA TYR A 407 -4.84 -6.10 -13.38
C TYR A 407 -5.76 -6.62 -14.50
N ILE A 408 -5.20 -6.99 -15.65
CA ILE A 408 -5.96 -7.60 -16.76
C ILE A 408 -6.54 -8.97 -16.35
N MET A 409 -5.77 -9.80 -15.64
CA MET A 409 -6.26 -11.07 -15.10
C MET A 409 -7.45 -10.85 -14.13
N GLY A 410 -7.40 -9.76 -13.36
CA GLY A 410 -8.53 -9.26 -12.58
C GLY A 410 -9.75 -8.96 -13.45
N ILE A 411 -9.60 -8.14 -14.49
CA ILE A 411 -10.69 -7.80 -15.43
C ILE A 411 -11.32 -9.06 -16.01
N ILE A 412 -10.49 -9.98 -16.50
CA ILE A 412 -10.90 -11.29 -17.03
C ILE A 412 -11.77 -12.03 -16.01
N THR A 413 -11.32 -12.12 -14.76
CA THR A 413 -12.07 -12.76 -13.67
C THR A 413 -13.42 -12.08 -13.45
N GLY A 414 -13.46 -10.75 -13.42
CA GLY A 414 -14.70 -9.98 -13.26
C GLY A 414 -15.71 -10.19 -14.38
N LEU A 415 -15.24 -10.27 -15.63
CA LEU A 415 -16.07 -10.56 -16.80
C LEU A 415 -16.67 -11.97 -16.74
N VAL A 416 -15.87 -12.97 -16.38
CA VAL A 416 -16.32 -14.36 -16.22
C VAL A 416 -17.42 -14.45 -15.16
N ILE A 417 -17.21 -13.84 -13.99
CA ILE A 417 -18.18 -13.84 -12.89
C ILE A 417 -19.48 -13.18 -13.33
N TYR A 418 -19.41 -12.01 -13.97
CA TYR A 418 -20.62 -11.29 -14.41
C TYR A 418 -21.41 -12.11 -15.43
N ALA A 419 -20.76 -12.59 -16.48
CA ALA A 419 -21.41 -13.31 -17.56
C ALA A 419 -22.05 -14.62 -17.08
N TYR A 420 -21.34 -15.38 -16.24
CA TYR A 420 -21.84 -16.63 -15.72
C TYR A 420 -23.02 -16.45 -14.75
N ARG A 421 -22.96 -15.43 -13.87
CA ARG A 421 -24.12 -15.07 -13.02
C ARG A 421 -25.32 -14.65 -13.86
N ALA A 422 -25.11 -13.82 -14.89
CA ALA A 422 -26.19 -13.39 -15.78
C ALA A 422 -26.82 -14.58 -16.53
N TYR A 423 -26.00 -15.54 -16.97
CA TYR A 423 -26.46 -16.79 -17.59
C TYR A 423 -27.28 -17.65 -16.61
N LYS A 424 -26.80 -17.86 -15.38
CA LYS A 424 -27.56 -18.61 -14.34
C LYS A 424 -28.88 -17.95 -13.96
N ASP A 425 -28.89 -16.62 -13.92
CA ASP A 425 -30.09 -15.81 -13.67
C ASP A 425 -31.03 -15.74 -14.90
N LYS A 426 -30.76 -16.48 -15.98
CA LYS A 426 -31.53 -16.47 -17.25
C LYS A 426 -31.70 -15.08 -17.85
N LYS A 427 -30.72 -14.19 -17.65
CA LYS A 427 -30.70 -12.86 -18.28
C LYS A 427 -30.20 -13.00 -19.72
N ASN A 428 -30.69 -12.15 -20.62
CA ASN A 428 -30.24 -12.06 -22.02
C ASN A 428 -28.84 -11.42 -22.12
N TYR A 429 -27.82 -12.07 -21.55
CA TYR A 429 -26.42 -11.69 -21.70
C TYR A 429 -25.61 -12.92 -22.10
N TYR A 430 -24.96 -12.87 -23.26
CA TYR A 430 -24.21 -13.98 -23.81
C TYR A 430 -22.74 -13.61 -24.05
N ASP A 431 -21.85 -14.27 -23.32
CA ASP A 431 -20.41 -14.33 -23.62
C ASP A 431 -19.98 -15.81 -23.65
N PRO A 432 -19.73 -16.38 -24.85
CA PRO A 432 -19.46 -17.81 -24.99
C PRO A 432 -18.22 -18.25 -24.22
N VAL A 433 -17.17 -17.43 -24.18
CA VAL A 433 -15.91 -17.78 -23.50
C VAL A 433 -16.12 -17.84 -22.00
N SER A 434 -16.71 -16.79 -21.42
CA SER A 434 -16.98 -16.73 -19.99
C SER A 434 -17.93 -17.83 -19.50
N ILE A 435 -19.01 -18.09 -20.26
CA ILE A 435 -19.98 -19.13 -19.93
C ILE A 435 -19.33 -20.51 -20.04
N TRP A 436 -18.49 -20.75 -21.05
CA TRP A 436 -17.73 -21.99 -21.18
C TRP A 436 -16.81 -22.23 -19.99
N ILE A 437 -16.04 -21.22 -19.55
CA ILE A 437 -15.18 -21.31 -18.36
C ILE A 437 -16.02 -21.66 -17.12
N GLY A 438 -17.11 -20.91 -16.89
CA GLY A 438 -17.97 -21.11 -15.73
C GLY A 438 -18.64 -22.49 -15.71
N ASN A 439 -19.10 -23.00 -16.85
CA ASN A 439 -19.67 -24.33 -16.99
C ASN A 439 -18.63 -25.44 -16.77
N LYS A 440 -17.39 -25.27 -17.24
CA LYS A 440 -16.31 -26.23 -16.95
C LYS A 440 -15.96 -26.27 -15.47
N LEU A 441 -16.00 -25.12 -14.82
CA LEU A 441 -15.91 -25.03 -13.37
C LEU A 441 -17.14 -25.58 -12.67
N GLU A 442 -18.13 -26.19 -13.33
CA GLU A 442 -19.16 -26.96 -12.63
C GLU A 442 -18.70 -28.37 -12.21
N ASP A 443 -17.69 -28.91 -12.90
CA ASP A 443 -17.10 -30.21 -12.62
C ASP A 443 -16.18 -30.12 -11.38
N PRO A 444 -16.40 -30.94 -10.32
CA PRO A 444 -15.56 -30.93 -9.13
C PRO A 444 -14.08 -31.21 -9.43
N LEU A 445 -13.76 -32.12 -10.36
CA LEU A 445 -12.38 -32.45 -10.70
C LEU A 445 -11.66 -31.23 -11.29
N ILE A 446 -12.30 -30.56 -12.25
CA ILE A 446 -11.74 -29.36 -12.89
C ILE A 446 -11.53 -28.25 -11.86
N ARG A 447 -12.49 -28.04 -10.94
CA ARG A 447 -12.36 -27.04 -9.86
C ARG A 447 -11.13 -27.30 -9.00
N TYR A 448 -10.94 -28.53 -8.51
CA TYR A 448 -9.80 -28.87 -7.65
C TYR A 448 -8.47 -28.76 -8.41
N VAL A 449 -8.43 -29.17 -9.68
CA VAL A 449 -7.25 -28.99 -10.54
C VAL A 449 -6.93 -27.50 -10.73
N PHE A 450 -7.92 -26.65 -11.00
CA PHE A 450 -7.74 -25.21 -11.09
C PHE A 450 -7.18 -24.61 -9.80
N GLY A 451 -7.78 -24.94 -8.65
CA GLY A 451 -7.32 -24.47 -7.35
C GLY A 451 -5.90 -24.93 -7.03
N PHE A 452 -5.57 -26.20 -7.31
CA PHE A 452 -4.24 -26.76 -7.09
C PHE A 452 -3.18 -26.12 -7.99
N ILE A 453 -3.47 -25.92 -9.28
CA ILE A 453 -2.56 -25.24 -10.21
C ILE A 453 -2.36 -23.79 -9.75
N GLY A 454 -3.42 -23.08 -9.37
CA GLY A 454 -3.32 -21.71 -8.87
C GLY A 454 -2.44 -21.60 -7.63
N LEU A 455 -2.66 -22.48 -6.65
CA LEU A 455 -1.85 -22.54 -5.43
C LEU A 455 -0.39 -22.92 -5.71
N SER A 456 -0.18 -23.89 -6.60
CA SER A 456 1.17 -24.34 -6.99
C SER A 456 1.94 -23.24 -7.71
N LEU A 457 1.31 -22.51 -8.62
CA LEU A 457 1.93 -21.36 -9.31
C LEU A 457 2.35 -20.28 -8.31
N ILE A 458 1.46 -19.88 -7.40
CA ILE A 458 1.80 -18.88 -6.37
C ILE A 458 2.95 -19.38 -5.50
N SER A 459 2.89 -20.64 -5.07
CA SER A 459 3.90 -21.25 -4.20
C SER A 459 5.26 -21.33 -4.91
N ILE A 460 5.31 -21.77 -6.17
CA ILE A 460 6.54 -21.84 -6.96
C ILE A 460 7.15 -20.44 -7.10
N LEU A 461 6.35 -19.41 -7.44
CA LEU A 461 6.87 -18.06 -7.63
C LEU A 461 7.46 -17.45 -6.34
N VAL A 462 6.89 -17.79 -5.19
CA VAL A 462 7.41 -17.37 -3.88
C VAL A 462 8.67 -18.15 -3.53
N TRP A 463 8.62 -19.48 -3.57
CA TRP A 463 9.70 -20.33 -3.06
C TRP A 463 10.90 -20.48 -4.00
N VAL A 464 10.72 -20.29 -5.32
CA VAL A 464 11.86 -20.34 -6.25
C VAL A 464 12.88 -19.24 -5.96
N GLN A 465 12.46 -18.12 -5.36
CA GLN A 465 13.36 -17.04 -4.93
C GLN A 465 14.34 -17.48 -3.84
N TYR A 466 14.02 -18.53 -3.07
CA TYR A 466 14.89 -19.06 -2.02
C TYR A 466 16.24 -19.50 -2.57
N ASP A 467 16.24 -20.12 -3.76
CA ASP A 467 17.46 -20.56 -4.44
C ASP A 467 18.41 -19.38 -4.70
N THR A 468 17.89 -18.22 -5.10
CA THR A 468 18.70 -17.00 -5.23
C THR A 468 19.14 -16.45 -3.86
N LEU A 469 18.25 -16.47 -2.86
CA LEU A 469 18.52 -15.94 -1.52
C LEU A 469 19.60 -16.70 -0.75
N GLU A 470 19.73 -18.01 -0.96
CA GLU A 470 20.76 -18.86 -0.34
C GLU A 470 22.18 -18.44 -0.78
N TYR A 471 22.30 -17.86 -1.98
CA TYR A 471 23.56 -17.43 -2.60
C TYR A 471 23.60 -15.92 -2.89
N PRO A 472 23.61 -15.05 -1.84
CA PRO A 472 23.57 -13.60 -2.02
C PRO A 472 24.87 -13.01 -2.58
N GLY A 473 25.98 -13.74 -2.55
CA GLY A 473 27.33 -13.20 -2.84
C GLY A 473 27.89 -12.38 -1.68
N THR A 474 29.06 -11.77 -1.88
CA THR A 474 29.74 -10.95 -0.86
C THR A 474 29.15 -9.55 -0.73
N LEU A 475 28.61 -8.99 -1.81
CA LEU A 475 28.06 -7.63 -1.89
C LEU A 475 26.56 -7.61 -2.24
N MET A 476 25.81 -8.68 -1.91
CA MET A 476 24.39 -8.83 -2.29
C MET A 476 24.17 -8.72 -3.80
N GLU A 477 25.03 -9.37 -4.57
CA GLU A 477 24.96 -9.41 -6.04
C GLU A 477 23.94 -10.43 -6.55
N TYR A 478 23.66 -11.50 -5.77
CA TYR A 478 22.71 -12.56 -6.14
C TYR A 478 23.00 -13.18 -7.52
N SER A 479 24.26 -13.52 -7.78
CA SER A 479 24.77 -13.96 -9.10
C SER A 479 24.59 -15.45 -9.40
N HIS A 480 23.88 -16.19 -8.53
CA HIS A 480 23.66 -17.64 -8.71
C HIS A 480 22.86 -17.97 -9.98
N TRP A 481 21.84 -17.17 -10.27
CA TRP A 481 21.06 -17.34 -11.49
C TRP A 481 21.77 -16.72 -12.69
N SER A 482 21.75 -17.44 -13.81
CA SER A 482 22.20 -16.91 -15.08
C SER A 482 21.38 -15.67 -15.48
N HIS A 483 21.94 -14.86 -16.38
CA HIS A 483 21.22 -13.69 -16.89
C HIS A 483 19.87 -14.08 -17.54
N SER A 484 19.83 -15.19 -18.29
CA SER A 484 18.60 -15.69 -18.92
C SER A 484 17.57 -16.22 -17.92
N GLN A 485 17.99 -16.83 -16.81
CA GLN A 485 17.10 -17.26 -15.72
C GLN A 485 16.45 -16.05 -15.03
N ASN A 486 17.25 -15.03 -14.70
CA ASN A 486 16.75 -13.78 -14.13
C ASN A 486 15.76 -13.10 -15.08
N GLU A 487 16.12 -12.96 -16.35
CA GLU A 487 15.26 -12.34 -17.38
C GLU A 487 13.92 -13.07 -17.51
N ALA A 488 13.95 -14.40 -17.62
CA ALA A 488 12.74 -15.22 -17.72
C ALA A 488 11.84 -15.06 -16.49
N PHE A 489 12.42 -15.07 -15.29
CA PHE A 489 11.67 -14.90 -14.05
C PHE A 489 11.03 -13.52 -13.92
N VAL A 490 11.81 -12.45 -14.11
CA VAL A 490 11.34 -11.05 -14.03
C VAL A 490 10.19 -10.80 -15.02
N THR A 491 10.28 -11.41 -16.21
CA THR A 491 9.30 -11.30 -17.29
C THR A 491 7.99 -12.01 -16.99
N LEU A 492 8.06 -13.23 -16.45
CA LEU A 492 6.88 -14.10 -16.31
C LEU A 492 6.23 -14.08 -14.93
N CYS A 493 6.96 -13.68 -13.87
CA CYS A 493 6.47 -13.83 -12.50
C CYS A 493 5.17 -13.07 -12.23
N ARG A 494 5.02 -11.82 -12.72
CA ARG A 494 3.82 -11.00 -12.47
C ARG A 494 2.59 -11.53 -13.23
N PRO A 495 2.65 -11.82 -14.55
CA PRO A 495 1.55 -12.46 -15.26
C PRO A 495 1.14 -13.81 -14.65
N LEU A 496 2.11 -14.66 -14.31
CA LEU A 496 1.85 -15.98 -13.72
C LEU A 496 1.25 -15.87 -12.32
N PHE A 497 1.65 -14.88 -11.52
CA PHE A 497 1.04 -14.62 -10.22
C PHE A 497 -0.43 -14.20 -10.37
N GLY A 498 -0.74 -13.27 -11.30
CA GLY A 498 -2.11 -12.87 -11.60
C GLY A 498 -2.98 -14.01 -12.13
N LEU A 499 -2.40 -14.92 -12.93
CA LEU A 499 -3.04 -16.16 -13.37
C LEU A 499 -3.28 -17.10 -12.17
N GLY A 500 -2.29 -17.28 -11.31
CA GLY A 500 -2.39 -18.10 -10.11
C GLY A 500 -3.52 -17.65 -9.18
N LEU A 501 -3.64 -16.33 -8.94
CA LEU A 501 -4.75 -15.74 -8.18
C LEU A 501 -6.11 -15.99 -8.85
N THR A 502 -6.20 -15.81 -10.16
CA THR A 502 -7.42 -16.10 -10.94
C THR A 502 -7.83 -17.55 -10.78
N LEU A 503 -6.92 -18.50 -10.98
CA LEU A 503 -7.20 -19.93 -10.89
C LEU A 503 -7.59 -20.37 -9.47
N LEU A 504 -6.96 -19.77 -8.46
CA LEU A 504 -7.21 -20.08 -7.05
C LEU A 504 -8.57 -19.53 -6.58
N LEU A 505 -8.90 -18.29 -6.92
CA LEU A 505 -10.05 -17.57 -6.34
C LEU A 505 -11.32 -17.63 -7.19
N LEU A 506 -11.21 -17.82 -8.51
CA LEU A 506 -12.38 -17.87 -9.40
C LEU A 506 -13.41 -18.93 -8.99
N PRO A 507 -13.04 -20.18 -8.64
CA PRO A 507 -14.02 -21.16 -8.17
C PRO A 507 -14.79 -20.69 -6.94
N SER A 508 -14.10 -20.10 -5.95
CA SER A 508 -14.72 -19.55 -4.74
C SER A 508 -15.67 -18.38 -5.05
N LEU A 509 -15.28 -17.51 -5.98
CA LEU A 509 -16.10 -16.37 -6.43
C LEU A 509 -17.36 -16.81 -7.19
N LEU A 510 -17.34 -17.97 -7.84
CA LEU A 510 -18.51 -18.60 -8.47
C LEU A 510 -19.40 -19.39 -7.48
N GLY A 511 -19.04 -19.40 -6.18
CA GLY A 511 -19.81 -20.06 -5.13
C GLY A 511 -19.37 -21.50 -4.82
N HIS A 512 -18.13 -21.87 -5.16
CA HIS A 512 -17.53 -23.16 -4.79
C HIS A 512 -16.58 -23.00 -3.59
N PHE A 513 -15.92 -24.10 -3.19
CA PHE A 513 -14.97 -24.14 -2.07
C PHE A 513 -15.48 -23.45 -0.79
N ASN A 514 -16.52 -24.04 -0.18
CA ASN A 514 -17.19 -23.48 1.00
C ASN A 514 -16.22 -23.12 2.13
N PHE A 515 -15.16 -23.91 2.35
CA PHE A 515 -14.16 -23.61 3.39
C PHE A 515 -13.38 -22.32 3.10
N ILE A 516 -12.83 -22.17 1.88
CA ILE A 516 -12.09 -20.94 1.49
C ILE A 516 -13.02 -19.74 1.54
N THR A 517 -14.24 -19.88 1.01
CA THR A 517 -15.25 -18.83 1.04
C THR A 517 -15.60 -18.46 2.47
N TRP A 518 -15.77 -19.42 3.37
CA TRP A 518 -16.05 -19.18 4.79
C TRP A 518 -14.93 -18.40 5.49
N VAL A 519 -13.67 -18.81 5.33
CA VAL A 519 -12.53 -18.12 5.92
C VAL A 519 -12.40 -16.69 5.38
N LEU A 520 -12.44 -16.51 4.06
CA LEU A 520 -12.19 -15.20 3.44
C LEU A 520 -13.37 -14.23 3.52
N SER A 521 -14.59 -14.72 3.76
CA SER A 521 -15.79 -13.89 3.98
C SER A 521 -16.15 -13.71 5.45
N TRP A 522 -15.26 -14.07 6.36
CA TRP A 522 -15.48 -13.89 7.79
C TRP A 522 -15.67 -12.41 8.17
N ASP A 523 -16.56 -12.15 9.13
CA ASP A 523 -16.99 -10.79 9.48
C ASP A 523 -15.88 -9.91 10.04
N ILE A 524 -14.86 -10.52 10.64
CA ILE A 524 -13.68 -9.81 11.13
C ILE A 524 -12.97 -9.03 10.01
N TRP A 525 -13.05 -9.50 8.76
CA TRP A 525 -12.45 -8.82 7.62
C TRP A 525 -13.20 -7.56 7.22
N THR A 526 -14.49 -7.43 7.54
CA THR A 526 -15.33 -6.31 7.09
C THR A 526 -14.81 -4.95 7.56
N PRO A 527 -14.63 -4.69 8.87
CA PRO A 527 -14.12 -3.40 9.34
C PRO A 527 -12.68 -3.16 8.87
N LEU A 528 -11.84 -4.21 8.88
CA LEU A 528 -10.45 -4.10 8.41
C LEU A 528 -10.38 -3.74 6.92
N ALA A 529 -11.16 -4.40 6.07
CA ALA A 529 -11.20 -4.15 4.62
C ALA A 529 -11.69 -2.74 4.25
N ARG A 530 -12.49 -2.11 5.13
CA ARG A 530 -12.91 -0.71 5.00
C ARG A 530 -11.80 0.27 5.37
N LEU A 531 -10.89 -0.11 6.27
CA LEU A 531 -9.74 0.70 6.68
C LEU A 531 -8.50 0.49 5.78
N THR A 532 -8.44 -0.61 5.03
CA THR A 532 -7.23 -1.00 4.29
C THR A 532 -6.70 0.06 3.34
N PHE A 533 -7.57 0.88 2.71
CA PHE A 533 -7.09 1.95 1.83
C PHE A 533 -6.31 3.02 2.59
N ALA A 534 -6.81 3.46 3.74
CA ALA A 534 -6.10 4.38 4.63
C ALA A 534 -4.82 3.74 5.21
N VAL A 535 -4.88 2.47 5.63
CA VAL A 535 -3.69 1.73 6.09
C VAL A 535 -2.61 1.71 5.02
N TYR A 536 -2.97 1.38 3.77
CA TYR A 536 -2.06 1.43 2.64
C TYR A 536 -1.46 2.83 2.43
N LEU A 537 -2.22 3.90 2.62
CA LEU A 537 -1.71 5.26 2.47
C LEU A 537 -0.70 5.66 3.55
N ILE A 538 -0.83 5.14 4.78
CA ILE A 538 -0.02 5.61 5.92
C ILE A 538 1.12 4.66 6.33
N HIS A 539 1.03 3.36 6.01
CA HIS A 539 1.90 2.34 6.61
C HIS A 539 3.41 2.60 6.44
N VAL A 540 3.86 3.00 5.24
CA VAL A 540 5.28 3.30 5.02
C VAL A 540 5.76 4.44 5.93
N ASN A 541 4.99 5.53 6.02
CA ASN A 541 5.37 6.66 6.85
C ASN A 541 5.39 6.28 8.33
N VAL A 542 4.42 5.50 8.80
CA VAL A 542 4.40 5.00 10.19
C VAL A 542 5.62 4.14 10.49
N ILE A 543 5.94 3.18 9.60
CA ILE A 543 7.09 2.28 9.78
C ILE A 543 8.40 3.08 9.77
N VAL A 544 8.57 4.01 8.82
CA VAL A 544 9.77 4.86 8.72
C VAL A 544 9.91 5.78 9.93
N ILE A 545 8.83 6.41 10.40
CA ILE A 545 8.84 7.21 11.63
C ILE A 545 9.32 6.36 12.81
N CYS A 546 8.79 5.16 12.98
CA CYS A 546 9.15 4.31 14.10
C CYS A 546 10.61 3.80 14.04
N TYR A 547 11.08 3.31 12.88
CA TYR A 547 12.48 2.87 12.73
C TYR A 547 13.46 4.04 12.81
N GLY A 548 13.17 5.15 12.12
CA GLY A 548 13.98 6.36 12.20
C GLY A 548 13.99 7.00 13.59
N SER A 549 12.98 6.68 14.43
CA SER A 549 12.90 7.18 15.80
C SER A 549 13.48 6.27 16.88
N GLN A 550 14.21 5.23 16.48
CA GLN A 550 14.84 4.31 17.43
C GLN A 550 15.98 5.01 18.18
N LYS A 551 15.89 5.02 19.51
CA LYS A 551 16.90 5.59 20.41
C LYS A 551 18.01 4.61 20.77
N ALA A 552 17.78 3.32 20.53
CA ALA A 552 18.72 2.24 20.79
C ALA A 552 18.74 1.30 19.58
N SER A 553 19.89 0.67 19.38
CA SER A 553 20.09 -0.29 18.30
C SER A 553 19.23 -1.54 18.52
N TYR A 554 18.83 -2.14 17.40
CA TYR A 554 17.92 -3.27 17.38
C TYR A 554 18.61 -4.56 16.96
N MET A 555 18.17 -5.71 17.50
CA MET A 555 18.61 -7.00 16.99
C MET A 555 17.59 -7.51 15.96
N LEU A 556 18.05 -7.90 14.78
CA LEU A 556 17.21 -8.47 13.74
C LEU A 556 17.27 -10.01 13.78
N ASP A 557 16.14 -10.63 14.04
CA ASP A 557 15.93 -12.08 14.02
C ASP A 557 14.47 -12.41 13.60
N ASP A 558 14.12 -13.69 13.50
CA ASP A 558 12.77 -14.08 13.07
C ASP A 558 11.67 -13.62 14.05
N PHE A 559 11.96 -13.65 15.35
CA PHE A 559 10.99 -13.30 16.39
C PHE A 559 10.66 -11.81 16.36
N THR A 560 11.70 -10.98 16.30
CA THR A 560 11.64 -9.53 16.22
C THR A 560 10.88 -9.06 14.99
N VAL A 561 11.14 -9.68 13.84
CA VAL A 561 10.42 -9.42 12.59
C VAL A 561 8.92 -9.73 12.70
N VAL A 562 8.54 -10.88 13.27
CA VAL A 562 7.12 -11.23 13.45
C VAL A 562 6.44 -10.30 14.47
N LYS A 563 7.11 -10.03 15.59
CA LYS A 563 6.64 -9.12 16.65
C LYS A 563 6.40 -7.72 16.08
N ASP A 564 7.36 -7.16 15.34
CA ASP A 564 7.24 -5.85 14.71
C ASP A 564 6.14 -5.83 13.65
N THR A 565 6.00 -6.89 12.85
CA THR A 565 4.94 -6.99 11.85
C THR A 565 3.55 -6.92 12.48
N ILE A 566 3.31 -7.66 13.56
CA ILE A 566 2.04 -7.62 14.29
C ILE A 566 1.83 -6.23 14.90
N PHE A 567 2.88 -5.66 15.51
CA PHE A 567 2.83 -4.32 16.10
C PHE A 567 2.45 -3.26 15.05
N TYR A 568 3.17 -3.18 13.93
CA TYR A 568 2.90 -2.21 12.88
C TYR A 568 1.57 -2.44 12.18
N PHE A 569 1.14 -3.70 12.01
CA PHE A 569 -0.19 -4.01 11.51
C PHE A 569 -1.25 -3.36 12.41
N VAL A 570 -1.23 -3.65 13.71
CA VAL A 570 -2.21 -3.10 14.67
C VAL A 570 -2.15 -1.57 14.72
N VAL A 571 -0.95 -0.99 14.84
CA VAL A 571 -0.76 0.47 14.92
C VAL A 571 -1.29 1.17 13.67
N CYS A 572 -1.01 0.65 12.46
CA CYS A 572 -1.51 1.25 11.24
C CYS A 572 -3.04 1.21 11.16
N TYR A 573 -3.70 0.14 11.62
CA TYR A 573 -5.16 0.07 11.66
C TYR A 573 -5.76 1.05 12.67
N ILE A 574 -5.15 1.20 13.85
CA ILE A 574 -5.59 2.18 14.85
C ILE A 574 -5.44 3.61 14.29
N LEU A 575 -4.27 3.93 13.74
CA LEU A 575 -3.98 5.25 13.19
C LEU A 575 -4.84 5.56 11.96
N ALA A 576 -5.27 4.56 11.17
CA ALA A 576 -6.14 4.77 10.01
C ALA A 576 -7.58 5.18 10.37
N LEU A 577 -8.07 4.85 11.58
CA LEU A 577 -9.44 5.16 12.02
C LEU A 577 -9.82 6.65 11.87
N PRO A 578 -9.08 7.62 12.44
CA PRO A 578 -9.42 9.04 12.30
C PRO A 578 -9.43 9.49 10.83
N PHE A 579 -8.46 9.04 10.03
CA PHE A 579 -8.39 9.38 8.61
C PHE A 579 -9.65 8.92 7.84
N VAL A 580 -10.11 7.70 8.11
CA VAL A 580 -11.31 7.16 7.44
C VAL A 580 -12.59 7.85 7.93
N LEU A 581 -12.73 8.03 9.24
CA LEU A 581 -13.97 8.54 9.84
C LEU A 581 -14.16 10.04 9.63
N MET A 582 -13.08 10.81 9.58
CA MET A 582 -13.10 12.26 9.47
C MET A 582 -12.95 12.76 8.03
N ILE A 583 -12.27 12.01 7.16
CA ILE A 583 -11.97 12.44 5.78
C ILE A 583 -12.63 11.54 4.74
N GLU A 584 -12.30 10.24 4.71
CA GLU A 584 -12.76 9.35 3.62
C GLU A 584 -14.28 9.19 3.60
N MET A 585 -14.89 8.75 4.70
CA MET A 585 -16.33 8.48 4.75
C MET A 585 -17.19 9.73 4.54
N PRO A 586 -16.87 10.88 5.16
CA PRO A 586 -17.60 12.12 4.90
C PRO A 586 -17.49 12.54 3.44
N ALA A 587 -16.30 12.50 2.83
CA ALA A 587 -16.11 12.86 1.43
C ALA A 587 -16.97 11.98 0.50
N LEU A 588 -16.98 10.66 0.70
CA LEU A 588 -17.81 9.73 -0.08
C LEU A 588 -19.31 9.96 0.12
N ALA A 589 -19.73 10.31 1.34
CA ALA A 589 -21.13 10.61 1.63
C ALA A 589 -21.58 11.92 0.96
N VAL A 590 -20.73 12.96 1.01
CA VAL A 590 -20.95 14.25 0.34
C VAL A 590 -21.03 14.07 -1.17
N GLU A 591 -20.10 13.30 -1.75
CA GLU A 591 -20.09 12.95 -3.18
C GLU A 591 -21.42 12.30 -3.59
N LYS A 592 -21.83 11.25 -2.87
CA LYS A 592 -23.08 10.52 -3.12
C LYS A 592 -24.28 11.47 -3.10
N MET A 593 -24.36 12.38 -2.14
CA MET A 593 -25.48 13.32 -2.05
C MET A 593 -25.47 14.37 -3.17
N ALA A 594 -24.30 14.91 -3.50
CA ALA A 594 -24.16 15.91 -4.56
C ALA A 594 -24.65 15.36 -5.92
N PHE A 595 -24.28 14.12 -6.26
CA PHE A 595 -24.64 13.54 -7.55
C PHE A 595 -26.03 12.89 -7.61
N LEU A 596 -26.57 12.38 -6.49
CA LEU A 596 -27.99 11.99 -6.44
C LEU A 596 -28.90 13.19 -6.75
N ARG A 597 -28.53 14.38 -6.27
CA ARG A 597 -29.27 15.62 -6.55
C ARG A 597 -29.11 16.10 -8.00
N ALA A 598 -27.93 15.92 -8.61
CA ALA A 598 -27.72 16.24 -10.02
C ALA A 598 -28.64 15.41 -10.94
N ARG A 599 -28.93 14.15 -10.57
CA ARG A 599 -29.92 13.30 -11.28
C ARG A 599 -31.37 13.66 -10.97
N ALA A 600 -31.66 14.27 -9.82
CA ALA A 600 -33.01 14.60 -9.38
C ALA A 600 -33.55 15.97 -9.87
N LYS A 601 -32.75 16.75 -10.62
CA LYS A 601 -33.27 17.93 -11.34
C LYS A 601 -34.00 17.45 -12.62
N PRO A 602 -35.24 17.92 -12.89
CA PRO A 602 -36.18 17.17 -13.70
C PRO A 602 -35.96 17.37 -15.21
N ASN A 603 -35.76 16.27 -15.94
CA ASN A 603 -36.59 16.07 -17.12
C ASN A 603 -37.90 15.48 -16.61
N VAL A 604 -38.94 16.30 -16.65
CA VAL A 604 -40.32 15.89 -16.42
C VAL A 604 -40.64 14.78 -17.44
N GLU A 605 -41.32 13.74 -16.95
CA GLU A 605 -41.73 12.52 -17.66
C GLU A 605 -40.61 11.57 -18.10
N GLN A 606 -40.17 10.71 -17.17
CA GLN A 606 -40.19 9.27 -17.42
C GLN A 606 -40.09 8.47 -16.11
N GLU A 607 -41.15 7.70 -15.91
CA GLU A 607 -41.34 6.53 -15.04
C GLU A 607 -40.24 6.20 -14.01
N ASN A 608 -40.69 6.15 -12.77
CA ASN A 608 -40.14 5.35 -11.68
C ASN A 608 -39.54 4.01 -12.17
N LYS A 609 -38.22 3.96 -12.35
CA LYS A 609 -37.34 2.77 -12.28
C LYS A 609 -35.90 3.18 -12.63
N SER A 610 -35.13 3.62 -11.64
CA SER A 610 -33.64 3.55 -11.67
C SER A 610 -33.04 3.98 -10.34
N VAL A 611 -33.35 3.21 -9.30
CA VAL A 611 -32.41 3.02 -8.19
C VAL A 611 -32.17 1.53 -8.12
N LEU A 612 -30.91 1.15 -8.05
CA LEU A 612 -30.36 -0.19 -7.90
C LEU A 612 -31.25 -1.05 -6.97
N LEU A 613 -32.21 -1.76 -7.56
CA LEU A 613 -33.00 -2.81 -6.95
C LEU A 613 -32.81 -4.00 -7.88
N LEU A 614 -32.00 -4.97 -7.45
CA LEU A 614 -32.17 -6.31 -7.98
C LEU A 614 -33.60 -6.74 -7.62
N PRO A 615 -34.41 -7.23 -8.57
CA PRO A 615 -35.73 -7.74 -8.24
C PRO A 615 -35.58 -8.92 -7.28
N VAL A 616 -36.30 -8.82 -6.17
CA VAL A 616 -36.56 -9.91 -5.23
C VAL A 616 -37.62 -10.79 -5.87
N GLU A 617 -37.29 -12.03 -6.21
CA GLU A 617 -38.28 -13.09 -6.30
C GLU A 617 -38.05 -14.05 -5.13
N GLY A 618 -38.82 -13.83 -4.07
CA GLY A 618 -39.14 -14.86 -3.09
C GLY A 618 -40.44 -15.53 -3.54
N LYS A 619 -40.34 -16.69 -4.19
CA LYS A 619 -41.47 -17.62 -4.21
C LYS A 619 -41.52 -18.32 -2.86
N LYS A 620 -42.40 -17.82 -1.99
CA LYS A 620 -43.09 -18.66 -1.02
C LYS A 620 -44.15 -19.44 -1.81
N GLU A 621 -43.93 -20.72 -2.04
CA GLU A 621 -45.04 -21.63 -2.29
C GLU A 621 -45.37 -22.29 -0.94
N ALA A 622 -46.48 -21.83 -0.36
CA ALA A 622 -47.21 -22.55 0.65
C ALA A 622 -48.28 -23.37 -0.08
N ASN A 623 -48.14 -24.68 -0.03
CA ASN A 623 -49.17 -25.67 0.28
C ASN A 623 -48.53 -27.04 0.39
#